data_AF-A0A3C0NCG9-F1
#
_entry.id   AF-A0A3C0NCG9-F1
#
_cell.length_a   1.000
_cell.length_b   1.000
_cell.length_c   1.000
_cell.angle_alpha   90.00
_cell.angle_beta   90.00
_cell.angle_gamma   90.00
#
_symmetry.space_group_name_H-M   'P 1'
#
loop_
_entity.id
_entity.type
_entity.pdbx_description
1 polymer ?
#
loop_
_entity_poly.entity_id
_entity_poly.type
_entity_poly.pdbx_seq_one_letter_code
_entity_poly.pdbx_strand_id
1 'polypeptide(L)' 'MVFRYSSGAATVIPGVLAEKPSPYYERVSLSDVQEPITNAPPEVRQIIERVLQAEKDKLYLKFPRNINDDILRIVKEAVQ' A
#
# COMPACT_ATOMS: atom_id res chain seq x y z
N MET A 1 21.52 21.07 30.09
CA MET A 1 22.13 21.90 29.03
C MET A 1 21.02 22.60 28.28
N VAL A 2 21.10 23.93 28.12
CA VAL A 2 20.05 24.77 27.52
C VAL A 2 20.42 25.02 26.07
N PHE A 3 19.62 24.51 25.13
CA PHE A 3 19.79 24.81 23.70
C PHE A 3 19.19 26.17 23.39
N ARG A 4 20.06 27.14 23.09
CA ARG A 4 19.68 28.45 22.56
C ARG A 4 19.68 28.36 21.04
N TYR A 5 18.55 28.65 20.40
CA TYR A 5 18.48 28.77 18.95
C TYR A 5 18.86 30.20 18.55
N SER A 6 19.96 30.35 17.82
CA SER A 6 20.29 31.60 17.12
C SER A 6 19.41 31.73 15.88
N SER A 7 18.62 32.79 15.81
CA SER A 7 17.94 33.18 14.58
C SER A 7 18.94 33.80 13.61
N GLY A 8 18.96 33.31 12.37
CA GLY A 8 19.70 33.94 11.28
C GLY A 8 20.39 32.94 10.34
N ALA A 9 20.03 33.04 9.06
CA ALA A 9 20.56 32.32 7.89
C ALA A 9 20.13 30.85 7.75
N ALA A 10 19.34 30.57 6.71
CA ALA A 10 19.05 29.23 6.22
C ALA A 10 20.36 28.58 5.76
N THR A 11 20.92 27.72 6.60
CA THR A 11 22.07 26.88 6.25
C THR A 11 21.63 25.92 5.15
N VAL A 12 22.15 26.11 3.93
CA VAL A 12 22.09 25.11 2.85
C VAL A 12 22.78 23.85 3.39
N ILE A 13 22.00 22.82 3.70
CA ILE A 13 22.54 21.53 4.14
C ILE A 13 23.23 20.92 2.91
N PRO A 14 24.57 20.73 2.90
CA PRO A 14 25.20 20.01 1.82
C PRO A 14 24.67 18.58 1.82
N GLY A 15 24.04 18.18 0.72
CA GLY A 15 23.47 16.84 0.52
C GLY A 15 24.52 15.75 0.36
N VAL A 16 25.48 15.67 1.27
CA VAL A 16 26.45 14.59 1.35
C VAL A 16 26.27 13.89 2.70
N LEU A 17 25.13 13.21 2.82
CA LEU A 17 24.99 12.13 3.80
C LEU A 17 25.82 10.95 3.25
N ALA A 18 26.88 10.59 3.96
CA ALA A 18 27.80 9.51 3.56
C ALA A 18 27.15 8.11 3.63
N GLU A 19 26.04 7.99 4.36
CA GLU A 19 25.29 6.75 4.45
C GLU A 19 24.52 6.53 3.14
N LYS A 20 24.88 5.46 2.43
CA LYS A 20 24.04 4.98 1.33
C LYS A 20 22.65 4.69 1.92
N PRO A 21 21.59 5.19 1.27
CA PRO A 21 20.24 4.92 1.74
C PRO A 21 20.02 3.38 1.75
N SER A 22 19.32 2.88 2.76
CA SER A 22 19.10 1.44 3.05
C SER A 22 18.71 0.63 1.80
N PRO A 23 19.31 -0.54 1.51
CA PRO A 23 18.89 -1.36 0.36
C PRO A 23 17.45 -1.90 0.51
N TYR A 24 16.81 -1.73 1.66
CA TYR A 24 15.45 -2.20 1.95
C TYR A 24 14.33 -1.28 1.47
N TYR A 25 14.60 -0.04 1.04
CA TYR A 25 13.56 0.74 0.34
C TYR A 25 13.67 0.43 -1.16
N GLU A 26 12.93 -0.56 -1.61
CA GLU A 26 12.59 -0.63 -3.02
C GLU A 26 11.65 0.55 -3.29
N ARG A 27 11.94 1.39 -4.30
CA ARG A 27 11.05 2.49 -4.71
C ARG A 27 9.86 1.90 -5.46
N VAL A 28 9.03 1.13 -4.76
CA VAL A 28 7.76 0.64 -5.28
C VAL A 28 6.87 1.86 -5.50
N SER A 29 6.61 2.17 -6.77
CA SER A 29 5.70 3.24 -7.12
C SER A 29 4.27 2.75 -6.89
N LEU A 30 3.36 3.62 -6.47
CA LEU A 30 1.95 3.24 -6.24
C LEU A 30 1.30 2.62 -7.50
N SER A 31 1.81 2.99 -8.68
CA SER A 31 1.48 2.40 -9.97
C SER A 31 1.73 0.89 -10.02
N ASP A 32 2.83 0.43 -9.44
CA ASP A 32 3.30 -0.96 -9.55
C ASP A 32 2.37 -1.90 -8.77
N VAL A 33 1.78 -1.39 -7.69
CA VAL A 33 0.79 -2.11 -6.87
C VAL A 33 -0.60 -2.11 -7.53
N GLN A 34 -0.89 -1.11 -8.38
CA GLN A 34 -2.19 -0.94 -9.04
C GLN A 34 -2.26 -1.57 -10.45
N GLU A 35 -1.15 -2.07 -10.99
CA GLU A 35 -1.14 -2.81 -12.26
C GLU A 35 -2.21 -3.91 -12.34
N PRO A 36 -2.46 -4.72 -11.30
CA PRO A 36 -3.50 -5.76 -11.36
C PRO A 36 -4.92 -5.19 -11.51
N ILE A 37 -5.17 -3.96 -11.08
CA ILE A 37 -6.49 -3.31 -11.20
C ILE A 37 -6.65 -2.69 -12.60
N THR A 38 -5.56 -2.18 -13.16
CA THR A 38 -5.57 -1.41 -14.41
C THR A 38 -5.40 -2.29 -15.65
N ASN A 39 -4.58 -3.35 -15.56
CA ASN A 39 -4.20 -4.20 -16.69
C ASN A 39 -4.93 -5.56 -16.73
N ALA A 40 -5.66 -5.94 -15.68
CA ALA A 40 -6.34 -7.24 -15.66
C ALA A 40 -7.55 -7.31 -16.61
N PRO A 41 -7.88 -8.52 -17.12
CA PRO A 41 -9.11 -8.76 -17.86
C PRO A 41 -10.36 -8.33 -17.09
N PRO A 42 -11.46 -7.94 -17.78
CA PRO A 42 -12.66 -7.40 -17.13
C PRO A 42 -13.28 -8.38 -16.12
N GLU A 43 -13.22 -9.68 -16.37
CA GLU A 43 -13.69 -10.73 -15.46
C GLU A 43 -12.89 -10.75 -14.15
N VAL A 44 -11.56 -10.72 -14.26
CA VAL A 44 -10.65 -10.71 -13.11
C VAL A 44 -10.76 -9.40 -12.33
N ARG A 45 -10.98 -8.30 -13.04
CA ARG A 45 -11.17 -6.98 -12.43
C ARG A 45 -12.43 -6.92 -11.57
N GLN A 46 -13.53 -7.54 -12.00
CA GLN A 46 -14.74 -7.69 -11.18
C GLN A 46 -14.49 -8.52 -9.91
N ILE A 47 -13.67 -9.57 -9.99
CA ILE A 47 -13.26 -10.37 -8.81
C ILE A 47 -12.49 -9.48 -7.84
N ILE A 48 -11.49 -8.73 -8.32
CA ILE A 48 -10.67 -7.84 -7.49
C ILE A 48 -11.54 -6.80 -6.77
N GLU A 49 -12.47 -6.15 -7.48
CA GLU A 49 -13.37 -5.15 -6.88
C GLU A 49 -14.25 -5.75 -5.77
N ARG A 50 -14.80 -6.95 -5.98
CA ARG A 50 -15.61 -7.66 -4.97
C ARG A 50 -14.78 -8.06 -3.75
N VAL A 51 -13.54 -8.51 -3.94
CA VAL A 51 -12.62 -8.85 -2.84
C VAL A 51 -12.26 -7.60 -2.03
N LEU A 52 -11.90 -6.50 -2.71
CA LEU A 52 -11.59 -5.22 -2.04
C LEU A 52 -12.77 -4.70 -1.23
N GLN A 53 -13.99 -4.86 -1.73
CA GLN A 53 -15.19 -4.49 -1.00
C GLN A 53 -15.37 -5.35 0.27
N ALA A 54 -15.21 -6.68 0.14
CA ALA A 54 -15.30 -7.59 1.27
C ALA A 54 -14.21 -7.33 2.35
N GLU A 55 -13.01 -6.93 1.93
CA GLU A 55 -11.94 -6.53 2.85
C GLU A 55 -12.24 -5.20 3.54
N LYS A 56 -12.69 -4.19 2.78
CA LYS A 56 -13.10 -2.89 3.31
C LYS A 56 -14.20 -3.05 4.36
N ASP A 57 -15.17 -3.92 4.11
CA ASP A 57 -16.27 -4.22 5.02
C ASP A 57 -15.81 -4.92 6.30
N LYS A 58 -14.59 -5.45 6.36
CA LYS A 58 -14.05 -6.11 7.55
C LYS A 58 -12.89 -5.35 8.20
N LEU A 59 -12.47 -4.24 7.62
CA LEU A 59 -11.36 -3.42 8.10
C LEU A 59 -11.63 -2.84 9.50
N TYR A 60 -12.90 -2.68 9.90
CA TYR A 60 -13.26 -2.25 11.25
C TYR A 60 -13.06 -3.33 12.32
N LEU A 61 -12.88 -4.60 11.92
CA LEU A 61 -12.64 -5.71 12.84
C LEU A 61 -11.15 -5.79 13.16
N LYS A 62 -10.81 -5.83 14.46
CA LYS A 62 -9.43 -6.04 14.93
C LYS A 62 -8.82 -7.36 14.41
N PHE A 63 -9.66 -8.36 14.19
CA PHE A 63 -9.30 -9.65 13.59
C PHE A 63 -10.39 -10.03 12.59
N PRO A 64 -10.20 -9.76 11.29
CA PRO A 64 -11.16 -10.16 10.26
C PRO A 64 -11.27 -11.69 10.21
N ARG A 65 -12.49 -12.21 10.36
CA ARG A 65 -12.78 -13.65 10.28
C ARG A 65 -13.46 -13.99 8.95
N ASN A 66 -13.25 -15.22 8.48
CA ASN A 66 -13.89 -15.79 7.28
C ASN A 66 -13.63 -15.01 5.98
N ILE A 67 -12.52 -14.27 5.88
CA ILE A 67 -12.19 -13.52 4.66
C ILE A 67 -11.84 -14.47 3.50
N ASN A 68 -11.14 -15.57 3.82
CA ASN A 68 -10.79 -16.60 2.86
C ASN A 68 -12.03 -17.29 2.28
N ASP A 69 -13.05 -17.54 3.10
CA ASP A 69 -14.30 -18.15 2.65
C ASP A 69 -15.07 -17.23 1.70
N ASP A 70 -15.08 -15.92 2.00
CA ASP A 70 -15.70 -14.91 1.14
C ASP A 70 -14.96 -14.78 -0.20
N ILE A 71 -13.62 -14.77 -0.20
CA ILE A 71 -12.82 -14.78 -1.43
C ILE A 71 -13.10 -16.03 -2.25
N LEU A 72 -13.11 -17.21 -1.62
CA LEU A 72 -13.41 -18.48 -2.30
C LEU A 72 -14.80 -18.49 -2.91
N ARG A 73 -15.79 -17.92 -2.23
CA ARG A 73 -17.15 -17.77 -2.77
C ARG A 73 -17.17 -16.83 -3.98
N ILE A 74 -16.54 -15.66 -3.89
CA ILE A 74 -16.46 -14.68 -4.99
C ILE A 74 -15.82 -15.30 -6.23
N VAL A 75 -14.72 -16.05 -6.06
CA VAL A 75 -14.03 -16.72 -7.17
C VAL A 75 -14.92 -17.82 -7.78
N LYS A 76 -15.61 -18.62 -6.97
CA LYS A 76 -16.52 -19.65 -7.48
C LYS A 76 -17.67 -19.05 -8.29
N GLU A 77 -18.26 -17.96 -7.81
CA GLU A 77 -19.35 -17.26 -8.50
C GLU A 77 -18.90 -16.63 -9.84
N ALA A 78 -17.64 -16.23 -9.96
CA ALA A 78 -17.12 -15.60 -11.17
C ALA A 78 -16.66 -16.59 -12.25
N VAL A 79 -16.42 -17.85 -11.90
CA VAL A 79 -15.95 -18.91 -12.83
C VAL A 79 -17.10 -19.79 -13.34
N GLN A 80 -18.27 -19.73 -12.71
CA GLN A 80 -19.44 -20.58 -12.98
C GLN A 80 -20.26 -20.09 -14.18
#